data_AF-A0A5E4CQY3-F1
#
_entry.id   AF-A0A5E4CQY3-F1
#
_cell.length_a   1.000
_cell.length_b   1.000
_cell.length_c   1.000
_cell.angle_alpha   90.00
_cell.angle_beta   90.00
_cell.angle_gamma   90.00
#
_symmetry.space_group_name_H-M   'P 1'
#
loop_
_entity.id
_entity.type
_entity.pdbx_description
1 polymer ?
#
loop_
_entity_poly.entity_id
_entity_poly.type
_entity_poly.pdbx_seq_one_letter_code
_entity_poly.pdbx_strand_id
1 'polypeptide(L)'
;MNMRKTAIKHCFVLFWFGLVWLDSFTGLINILTDIIWRFTGDFLAPDLVCRVVRYLQVVLLYASTYVLVSLSIDRYHAIVYPMKFLQGEKQAKVLIRVAWSLSFLFSVPTLIIFGKRTLSNGEVQCWALWPDDSYWTPYMTIVAFLVYFIPLTIIR
;
A
#
# COMPACT_ATOMS: atom_id res chain seq x y z
N MET A 1 -23.63 27.82 -5.23
CA MET A 1 -22.78 27.19 -6.27
C MET A 1 -21.27 27.26 -5.95
N ASN A 2 -20.78 28.33 -5.30
CA ASN A 2 -19.34 28.50 -4.99
C ASN A 2 -18.80 27.50 -3.95
N MET A 3 -19.52 27.29 -2.83
CA MET A 3 -19.16 26.33 -1.77
C MET A 3 -19.03 24.87 -2.28
N ARG A 4 -19.86 24.49 -3.25
CA ARG A 4 -19.86 23.16 -3.89
C ARG A 4 -18.60 22.91 -4.70
N LYS A 5 -18.07 23.91 -5.42
CA LYS A 5 -16.83 23.74 -6.18
C LYS A 5 -15.62 23.66 -5.25
N THR A 6 -15.64 24.36 -4.12
CA THR A 6 -14.53 24.40 -3.17
C THR A 6 -14.32 23.07 -2.43
N ALA A 7 -15.37 22.43 -1.90
CA ALA A 7 -15.14 21.19 -1.14
C ALA A 7 -14.82 19.96 -2.03
N ILE A 8 -15.29 19.90 -3.29
CA ILE A 8 -14.89 18.85 -4.25
C ILE A 8 -13.41 18.98 -4.56
N LYS A 9 -12.95 20.23 -4.75
CA LYS A 9 -11.54 20.53 -4.99
C LYS A 9 -10.70 20.14 -3.78
N HIS A 10 -11.10 20.52 -2.56
CA HIS A 10 -10.37 20.12 -1.35
C HIS A 10 -10.30 18.60 -1.14
N CYS A 11 -11.41 17.90 -1.32
CA CYS A 11 -11.44 16.43 -1.19
C CYS A 11 -10.49 15.76 -2.21
N PHE A 12 -10.61 16.16 -3.47
CA PHE A 12 -9.74 15.66 -4.55
C PHE A 12 -8.27 15.92 -4.26
N VAL A 13 -7.95 17.15 -3.85
CA VAL A 13 -6.62 17.60 -3.45
C VAL A 13 -6.04 16.72 -2.34
N LEU A 14 -6.81 16.38 -1.30
CA LEU A 14 -6.35 15.52 -0.22
C LEU A 14 -5.96 14.12 -0.70
N PHE A 15 -6.79 13.49 -1.54
CA PHE A 15 -6.48 12.18 -2.11
C PHE A 15 -5.26 12.23 -3.03
N TRP A 16 -5.20 13.24 -3.90
CA TRP A 16 -4.13 13.39 -4.88
C TRP A 16 -2.77 13.63 -4.22
N PHE A 17 -2.70 14.55 -3.27
CA PHE A 17 -1.48 14.77 -2.51
C PHE A 17 -1.07 13.50 -1.75
N GLY A 18 -2.02 12.83 -1.09
CA GLY A 18 -1.75 11.56 -0.41
C GLY A 18 -1.14 10.51 -1.32
N LEU A 19 -1.70 10.32 -2.52
CA LEU A 19 -1.19 9.38 -3.52
C LEU A 19 0.21 9.77 -4.02
N VAL A 20 0.44 11.05 -4.34
CA VAL A 20 1.76 11.52 -4.80
C VAL A 20 2.84 11.28 -3.74
N TRP A 21 2.52 11.54 -2.46
CA TRP A 21 3.44 11.24 -1.38
C TRP A 21 3.72 9.73 -1.30
N LEU A 22 2.67 8.90 -1.30
CA LEU A 22 2.80 7.44 -1.25
C LEU A 22 3.66 6.89 -2.39
N ASP A 23 3.42 7.32 -3.63
CA ASP A 23 4.16 6.83 -4.79
C ASP A 23 5.62 7.30 -4.77
N SER A 24 5.87 8.53 -4.33
CA SER A 24 7.23 9.05 -4.11
C SER A 24 7.99 8.24 -3.07
N PHE A 25 7.38 7.99 -1.90
CA PHE A 25 7.98 7.16 -0.84
C PHE A 25 8.19 5.72 -1.30
N THR A 26 7.24 5.15 -2.03
CA THR A 26 7.34 3.80 -2.60
C THR A 26 8.52 3.71 -3.55
N GLY A 27 8.64 4.67 -4.48
CA GLY A 27 9.76 4.74 -5.41
C GLY A 27 11.10 4.88 -4.68
N LEU A 28 11.18 5.81 -3.74
CA LEU A 28 12.40 6.05 -2.97
C LEU A 28 12.85 4.80 -2.20
N ILE A 29 11.96 4.18 -1.43
CA ILE A 29 12.30 3.00 -0.62
C ILE A 29 12.69 1.83 -1.52
N ASN A 30 11.91 1.51 -2.55
CA ASN A 30 12.20 0.37 -3.43
C ASN A 30 13.53 0.55 -4.16
N ILE A 31 13.74 1.71 -4.80
CA ILE A 31 14.96 1.99 -5.57
C ILE A 31 16.18 1.97 -4.64
N LEU A 32 16.11 2.64 -3.48
CA LEU A 32 17.23 2.68 -2.54
C LEU A 32 17.61 1.27 -2.08
N THR A 33 16.61 0.42 -1.78
CA THR A 33 16.86 -0.96 -1.36
C THR A 33 17.42 -1.83 -2.48
N ASP A 34 16.99 -1.64 -3.73
CA ASP A 34 17.52 -2.37 -4.89
C ASP A 34 18.97 -1.99 -5.17
N ILE A 35 19.30 -0.70 -5.09
CA ILE A 35 20.67 -0.20 -5.24
C ILE A 35 21.57 -0.79 -4.16
N ILE A 36 21.14 -0.76 -2.90
CA ILE A 36 21.92 -1.34 -1.78
C ILE A 36 22.17 -2.83 -2.02
N TRP A 37 21.14 -3.56 -2.45
CA TRP A 37 21.27 -4.99 -2.75
C TRP A 37 22.27 -5.26 -3.88
N ARG A 38 22.18 -4.48 -4.96
CA ARG A 38 23.10 -4.57 -6.11
C ARG A 38 24.55 -4.26 -5.75
N PHE A 39 24.79 -3.31 -4.85
CA PHE A 39 26.14 -2.93 -4.44
C PHE A 39 26.75 -3.88 -3.42
N THR A 40 25.96 -4.33 -2.44
CA THR A 40 26.50 -5.07 -1.30
C THR A 40 26.63 -6.56 -1.61
N GLY A 41 25.78 -7.12 -2.49
CA GLY A 41 25.66 -8.57 -2.74
C GLY A 41 25.05 -9.33 -1.55
N ASP A 42 25.45 -8.96 -0.34
CA ASP A 42 24.99 -9.46 0.95
C ASP A 42 24.18 -8.43 1.75
N PHE A 43 23.21 -8.92 2.52
CA PHE A 43 22.44 -8.12 3.47
C PHE A 43 23.18 -8.00 4.80
N LEU A 44 24.07 -7.00 4.90
CA LEU A 44 24.86 -6.73 6.10
C LEU A 44 24.03 -6.14 7.26
N ALA A 45 22.83 -5.63 6.98
CA ALA A 45 21.98 -4.97 7.95
C ALA A 45 21.31 -5.94 8.97
N PRO A 46 20.78 -5.43 10.10
CA PRO A 46 20.05 -6.22 11.08
C PRO A 46 18.77 -6.84 10.49
N ASP A 47 18.37 -7.99 11.02
CA ASP A 47 17.11 -8.67 10.65
C ASP A 47 15.89 -7.75 10.79
N LEU A 48 15.87 -6.90 11.82
CA LEU A 48 14.83 -5.90 12.03
C LEU A 48 14.68 -4.94 10.84
N VAL A 49 15.79 -4.51 10.23
CA VAL A 49 15.76 -3.58 9.09
C VAL A 49 15.14 -4.26 7.88
N CYS A 50 15.49 -5.52 7.60
CA CYS A 50 14.86 -6.31 6.53
C CYS A 50 13.33 -6.36 6.70
N ARG A 51 12.85 -6.72 7.89
CA ARG A 51 11.42 -6.82 8.20
C ARG A 51 10.70 -5.49 8.04
N VAL A 52 11.25 -4.42 8.62
CA VAL A 52 10.65 -3.08 8.58
C VAL A 52 10.60 -2.55 7.16
N VAL A 53 11.68 -2.69 6.39
CA VAL A 53 11.71 -2.25 4.99
C VAL A 53 10.69 -3.00 4.15
N ARG A 54 10.63 -4.33 4.24
CA ARG A 54 9.64 -5.14 3.51
C ARG A 54 8.21 -4.80 3.91
N TYR A 55 7.97 -4.61 5.21
CA TYR A 55 6.68 -4.18 5.71
C TYR A 55 6.28 -2.81 5.15
N LEU A 56 7.18 -1.82 5.16
CA LEU A 56 6.91 -0.49 4.61
C LEU A 56 6.62 -0.55 3.11
N GLN A 57 7.40 -1.32 2.34
CA GLN A 57 7.14 -1.52 0.90
C GLN A 57 5.73 -2.06 0.65
N VAL A 58 5.30 -3.04 1.44
CA VAL A 58 3.97 -3.65 1.30
C VAL A 58 2.87 -2.70 1.79
N VAL A 59 3.03 -2.03 2.93
CA VAL A 59 2.09 -1.02 3.43
C VAL A 59 1.83 0.05 2.38
N LEU A 60 2.89 0.59 1.77
CA LEU A 60 2.77 1.65 0.79
C LEU A 60 2.05 1.19 -0.48
N LEU A 61 2.32 -0.05 -0.94
CA LEU A 61 1.59 -0.65 -2.06
C LEU A 61 0.09 -0.75 -1.76
N TYR A 62 -0.29 -1.31 -0.60
CA TYR A 62 -1.70 -1.38 -0.19
C TYR A 62 -2.33 0.01 -0.05
N ALA A 63 -1.60 0.96 0.51
CA ALA A 63 -2.07 2.33 0.71
C ALA A 63 -2.35 3.02 -0.63
N SER A 64 -1.43 2.95 -1.60
CA SER A 64 -1.65 3.52 -2.94
C SER A 64 -2.90 2.92 -3.59
N THR A 65 -3.05 1.59 -3.55
CA THR A 65 -4.22 0.91 -4.10
C THR A 65 -5.53 1.31 -3.41
N TYR A 66 -5.60 1.33 -2.09
CA TYR A 66 -6.83 1.66 -1.38
C TYR A 66 -7.17 3.16 -1.43
N VAL A 67 -6.17 4.03 -1.56
CA VAL A 67 -6.36 5.46 -1.84
C VAL A 67 -6.95 5.65 -3.25
N LEU A 68 -6.47 4.91 -4.25
CA LEU A 68 -7.05 4.90 -5.60
C LEU A 68 -8.51 4.43 -5.60
N VAL A 69 -8.81 3.34 -4.90
CA VAL A 69 -10.19 2.85 -4.73
C VAL A 69 -11.07 3.91 -4.06
N SER A 70 -10.59 4.54 -2.99
CA SER A 70 -11.31 5.60 -2.27
C SER A 70 -11.58 6.81 -3.16
N LEU A 71 -10.62 7.19 -4.01
CA LEU A 71 -10.76 8.26 -5.00
C LEU A 71 -11.86 7.91 -6.02
N SER A 72 -11.87 6.69 -6.56
CA SER A 72 -12.90 6.24 -7.50
C SER A 72 -14.30 6.26 -6.88
N ILE A 73 -14.43 5.81 -5.63
CA ILE A 73 -15.70 5.86 -4.88
C ILE A 73 -16.15 7.31 -4.67
N ASP A 74 -15.25 8.22 -4.28
CA ASP A 74 -15.55 9.65 -4.12
C ASP A 74 -16.07 10.27 -5.43
N ARG A 75 -15.40 9.97 -6.56
CA ARG A 75 -15.83 10.44 -7.89
C ARG A 75 -17.20 9.89 -8.26
N TYR A 76 -17.44 8.60 -8.04
CA TYR A 76 -18.73 7.95 -8.31
C TYR A 76 -19.85 8.60 -7.50
N HIS A 77 -19.67 8.78 -6.19
CA HIS A 77 -20.66 9.43 -5.33
C HIS A 77 -20.91 10.89 -5.71
N ALA A 78 -19.88 11.64 -6.09
CA ALA A 78 -20.03 13.03 -6.52
C ALA A 78 -20.86 13.19 -7.80
N ILE A 79 -20.83 12.18 -8.69
CA ILE A 79 -21.62 12.13 -9.93
C ILE A 79 -23.06 11.71 -9.65
N VAL A 80 -23.26 10.62 -8.91
CA VAL A 80 -24.59 10.01 -8.69
C VAL A 80 -25.43 10.78 -7.65
N TYR A 81 -24.80 11.33 -6.60
CA TYR A 81 -25.50 11.97 -5.48
C TYR A 81 -25.12 13.45 -5.30
N PRO A 82 -25.49 14.33 -6.25
CA PRO A 82 -25.05 15.73 -6.29
C PRO A 82 -25.54 16.60 -5.11
N MET A 83 -26.54 16.16 -4.33
CA MET A 83 -27.19 16.97 -3.27
C MET A 83 -26.66 16.76 -1.84
N LYS A 84 -25.82 15.75 -1.55
CA LYS A 84 -25.33 15.44 -0.18
C LYS A 84 -23.89 15.90 0.10
N PHE A 85 -23.61 17.16 -0.24
CA PHE A 85 -22.25 17.66 -0.35
C PHE A 85 -21.43 17.78 0.95
N LEU A 86 -22.05 18.29 2.03
CA LEU A 86 -21.41 18.41 3.35
C LEU A 86 -21.09 17.04 3.98
N GLN A 87 -21.79 15.99 3.56
CA GLN A 87 -21.53 14.61 3.97
C GLN A 87 -20.33 14.02 3.23
N GLY A 88 -20.08 14.44 1.98
CA GLY A 88 -18.99 13.95 1.13
C GLY A 88 -17.60 14.18 1.72
N GLU A 89 -17.31 15.34 2.30
CA GLU A 89 -15.99 15.60 2.89
C GLU A 89 -15.71 14.75 4.14
N LYS A 90 -16.73 14.55 4.99
CA LYS A 90 -16.64 13.65 6.14
C LYS A 90 -16.46 12.20 5.70
N GLN A 91 -17.20 11.78 4.68
CA GLN A 91 -17.07 10.45 4.09
C GLN A 91 -15.67 10.23 3.50
N ALA A 92 -15.13 11.19 2.75
CA ALA A 92 -13.78 11.11 2.20
C ALA A 92 -12.70 10.95 3.29
N LYS A 93 -12.77 11.74 4.37
CA LYS A 93 -11.86 11.59 5.53
C LYS A 93 -12.01 10.23 6.21
N VAL A 94 -13.22 9.65 6.25
CA VAL A 94 -13.45 8.29 6.75
C VAL A 94 -12.83 7.25 5.80
N LEU A 95 -13.05 7.37 4.49
CA LEU A 95 -12.48 6.47 3.48
C LEU A 95 -10.96 6.45 3.54
N ILE A 96 -10.31 7.61 3.63
CA ILE A 96 -8.85 7.70 3.81
C ILE A 96 -8.42 6.96 5.07
N ARG A 97 -9.05 7.23 6.23
CA ARG A 97 -8.68 6.54 7.48
C ARG A 97 -8.84 5.04 7.37
N VAL A 98 -9.93 4.56 6.77
CA VAL A 98 -10.16 3.13 6.55
C VAL A 98 -9.11 2.54 5.62
N ALA A 99 -8.78 3.21 4.50
CA ALA A 99 -7.75 2.77 3.57
C ALA A 99 -6.39 2.60 4.26
N TRP A 100 -5.97 3.57 5.06
CA TRP A 100 -4.73 3.49 5.84
C TRP A 100 -4.77 2.36 6.87
N SER A 101 -5.85 2.25 7.66
CA SER A 101 -6.00 1.19 8.66
C SER A 101 -5.96 -0.21 8.04
N LEU A 102 -6.67 -0.42 6.92
CA LEU A 102 -6.65 -1.70 6.20
C LEU A 102 -5.27 -2.00 5.61
N SER A 103 -4.56 -0.99 5.11
CA SER A 103 -3.21 -1.16 4.58
C SER A 103 -2.25 -1.65 5.65
N PHE A 104 -2.27 -1.03 6.83
CA PHE A 104 -1.46 -1.46 7.97
C PHE A 104 -1.87 -2.85 8.49
N LEU A 105 -3.16 -3.16 8.52
CA LEU A 105 -3.65 -4.43 9.01
C LEU A 105 -3.25 -5.59 8.09
N PHE A 106 -3.44 -5.44 6.78
CA PHE A 106 -3.13 -6.51 5.82
C PHE A 106 -1.63 -6.68 5.54
N SER A 107 -0.80 -5.68 5.86
CA SER A 107 0.65 -5.80 5.74
C SER A 107 1.30 -6.49 6.95
N VAL A 108 0.63 -6.62 8.11
CA VAL A 108 1.17 -7.26 9.33
C VAL A 108 1.82 -8.62 9.08
N PRO A 109 1.23 -9.55 8.31
CA PRO A 109 1.83 -10.86 8.05
C PRO A 109 3.24 -10.77 7.46
N THR A 110 3.52 -9.72 6.68
CA THR A 110 4.84 -9.48 6.05
C THR A 110 5.95 -9.35 7.09
N LEU A 111 5.68 -8.77 8.27
CA LEU A 111 6.68 -8.66 9.35
C LEU A 111 7.09 -10.00 9.94
N ILE A 112 6.18 -10.98 9.90
CA ILE A 112 6.38 -12.31 10.46
C ILE A 112 7.03 -13.23 9.41
N ILE A 113 6.59 -13.10 8.16
CA ILE A 113 7.02 -13.95 7.04
C ILE A 113 8.44 -13.61 6.58
N PHE A 114 8.80 -12.32 6.50
CA PHE A 114 10.12 -11.92 6.03
C PHE A 114 11.16 -11.91 7.16
N GLY A 115 12.40 -12.21 6.80
CA GLY A 115 13.53 -12.15 7.72
C GLY A 115 14.86 -12.40 7.01
N LYS A 116 15.92 -12.35 7.81
CA LYS A 116 17.30 -12.60 7.40
C LYS A 116 17.52 -14.12 7.30
N ARG A 117 17.88 -14.59 6.11
CA ARG A 117 18.17 -15.99 5.80
C ARG A 117 19.57 -16.09 5.20
N THR A 118 20.37 -17.01 5.69
CA THR A 118 21.66 -17.37 5.09
C THR A 118 21.44 -18.45 4.03
N LEU A 119 21.85 -18.20 2.79
CA LEU A 119 21.82 -19.19 1.72
C LEU A 119 22.97 -20.20 1.87
N SER A 120 22.85 -21.33 1.17
CA SER A 120 23.85 -22.41 1.17
C SER A 120 25.22 -21.99 0.61
N ASN A 121 25.28 -20.90 -0.15
CA ASN A 121 26.52 -20.30 -0.66
C ASN A 121 27.22 -19.37 0.35
N GLY A 122 26.67 -19.21 1.56
CA GLY A 122 27.20 -18.32 2.61
C GLY A 122 26.68 -16.88 2.52
N GLU A 123 25.94 -16.52 1.46
CA GLU A 123 25.38 -15.18 1.30
C GLU A 123 24.20 -14.96 2.24
N VAL A 124 24.05 -13.73 2.73
CA VAL A 124 22.96 -13.39 3.63
C VAL A 124 21.93 -12.56 2.91
N GLN A 125 20.68 -13.03 2.83
CA GLN A 125 19.62 -12.36 2.09
C GLN A 125 18.38 -12.13 2.95
N CYS A 126 17.66 -11.05 2.64
CA CYS A 126 16.33 -10.77 3.21
C CYS A 126 15.27 -11.49 2.36
N TRP A 127 14.79 -12.63 2.85
CA TRP A 127 13.88 -13.52 2.12
C TRP A 127 12.66 -13.89 2.97
N ALA A 128 11.66 -14.50 2.35
CA ALA A 128 10.50 -15.03 3.05
C ALA A 128 10.84 -16.40 3.70
N LEU A 129 10.69 -16.49 5.01
CA LEU A 129 10.87 -17.73 5.79
C LEU A 129 9.52 -18.46 5.86
N TRP A 130 9.20 -19.19 4.80
CA TRP A 130 8.05 -20.09 4.80
C TRP A 130 8.40 -21.40 5.52
N PRO A 131 7.53 -21.92 6.41
CA PRO A 131 7.70 -23.25 7.00
C PRO A 131 7.64 -24.35 5.93
N ASP A 132 6.68 -24.21 5.01
CA ASP A 132 6.50 -25.07 3.84
C ASP A 132 6.19 -24.21 2.62
N ASP A 133 6.65 -24.64 1.43
CA ASP A 133 6.37 -23.96 0.15
C ASP A 133 4.87 -23.89 -0.17
N SER A 134 4.06 -24.77 0.42
CA SER A 134 2.60 -24.79 0.25
C SER A 134 1.91 -23.51 0.76
N TYR A 135 2.54 -22.72 1.63
CA TYR A 135 1.96 -21.47 2.15
C TYR A 135 2.12 -20.28 1.20
N TRP A 136 3.09 -20.35 0.28
CA TRP A 136 3.38 -19.25 -0.65
C TRP A 136 2.21 -19.00 -1.62
N THR A 137 1.68 -20.06 -2.23
CA THR A 137 0.58 -19.97 -3.20
C THR A 137 -0.70 -19.34 -2.63
N PRO A 138 -1.25 -19.81 -1.49
CA PRO A 138 -2.46 -19.21 -0.93
C PRO A 138 -2.21 -17.77 -0.46
N TYR A 139 -1.04 -17.47 0.11
CA TYR A 139 -0.70 -16.11 0.52
C TYR A 139 -0.66 -15.15 -0.67
N MET A 140 0.10 -15.47 -1.73
CA MET A 140 0.19 -14.63 -2.92
C MET A 140 -1.15 -14.48 -3.62
N THR A 141 -1.98 -15.52 -3.60
CA THR A 141 -3.34 -15.48 -4.14
C THR A 141 -4.20 -14.46 -3.38
N ILE A 142 -4.24 -14.53 -2.04
CA ILE A 142 -4.98 -13.59 -1.20
C ILE A 142 -4.50 -12.14 -1.44
N VAL A 143 -3.18 -11.93 -1.46
CA VAL A 143 -2.59 -10.61 -1.75
C VAL A 143 -3.02 -10.11 -3.13
N ALA A 144 -2.98 -10.95 -4.17
CA ALA A 144 -3.40 -10.57 -5.52
C ALA A 144 -4.89 -10.17 -5.56
N PHE A 145 -5.76 -10.88 -4.85
CA PHE A 145 -7.18 -10.50 -4.76
C PHE A 145 -7.37 -9.14 -4.08
N LEU A 146 -6.68 -8.89 -2.97
CA LEU A 146 -6.78 -7.65 -2.21
C LEU A 146 -6.20 -6.43 -2.93
N VAL A 147 -5.07 -6.60 -3.63
CA VAL A 147 -4.33 -5.48 -4.25
C VAL A 147 -4.72 -5.24 -5.71
N TYR A 148 -5.23 -6.26 -6.41
CA TYR A 148 -5.49 -6.16 -7.85
C TYR A 148 -6.96 -6.39 -8.20
N PHE A 149 -7.50 -7.59 -7.93
CA PHE A 149 -8.83 -7.95 -8.42
C PHE A 149 -9.96 -7.13 -7.77
N ILE A 150 -9.98 -7.00 -6.45
CA ILE A 150 -11.00 -6.20 -5.75
C ILE A 150 -10.94 -4.74 -6.20
N PRO A 151 -9.77 -4.06 -6.18
CA PRO A 151 -9.65 -2.70 -6.69
C PRO A 151 -10.12 -2.54 -8.14
N LEU A 152 -9.77 -3.46 -9.03
CA LEU A 152 -10.21 -3.41 -10.43
C LEU A 152 -11.72 -3.49 -10.58
N THR A 153 -12.41 -4.29 -9.77
CA THR A 153 -13.88 -4.36 -9.82
C THR A 153 -14.55 -3.08 -9.35
N ILE A 154 -13.90 -2.30 -8.47
CA ILE A 154 -14.45 -1.07 -7.90
C ILE A 154 -14.09 0.17 -8.74
N ILE A 155 -12.90 0.19 -9.35
CA ILE A 155 -12.41 1.31 -10.16
C ILE A 155 -13.11 1.37 -11.52
N ARG A 156 -13.73 0.28 -11.97
CA ARG A 156 -14.40 0.17 -13.27
C ARG A 156 -15.72 0.95 -13.35
#